data_AF-A0A6I4YYY4-F1
#
_entry.id   AF-A0A6I4YYY4-F1
#
_cell.length_a   1.000
_cell.length_b   1.000
_cell.length_c   1.000
_cell.angle_alpha   90.00
_cell.angle_beta   90.00
_cell.angle_gamma   90.00
#
_symmetry.space_group_name_H-M   'P 1'
#
loop_
_entity.id
_entity.type
_entity.pdbx_description
1 polymer ?
#
loop_
_entity_poly.entity_id
_entity_poly.type
_entity_poly.pdbx_seq_one_letter_code
_entity_poly.pdbx_strand_id
1 'polypeptide(L)' 'MTESVRRVLKIAFSEVGLHRVEANIQPNNVKSIKLIKRLHFRYEGFSPRYLYVDGQWRDHERWALLCDDGCS' A
#
# COMPACT_ATOMS: atom_id res chain seq x y z
N MET A 1 8.17 9.68 -6.84
CA MET A 1 7.31 8.93 -5.90
C MET A 1 7.74 7.47 -5.76
N THR A 2 7.88 6.69 -6.86
CA THR A 2 8.31 5.28 -6.78
C THR A 2 9.60 5.05 -6.00
N GLU A 3 10.67 5.77 -6.33
CA GLU A 3 11.97 5.62 -5.64
C GLU A 3 11.88 5.96 -4.15
N SER A 4 11.11 6.97 -3.79
CA SER A 4 10.90 7.37 -2.41
C SER A 4 10.20 6.26 -1.62
N VAL A 5 9.11 5.69 -2.16
CA VAL A 5 8.39 4.60 -1.51
C VAL A 5 9.26 3.34 -1.43
N ARG A 6 10.03 3.01 -2.48
CA ARG A 6 10.96 1.89 -2.45
C ARG A 6 12.00 2.04 -1.33
N ARG A 7 12.56 3.24 -1.14
CA ARG A 7 13.49 3.51 -0.05
C ARG A 7 12.82 3.35 1.33
N VAL A 8 11.60 3.84 1.49
CA VAL A 8 10.84 3.66 2.75
C VAL A 8 10.57 2.18 3.03
N LEU A 9 10.19 1.40 2.02
CA LEU A 9 9.98 -0.05 2.16
C LEU A 9 11.26 -0.77 2.58
N LYS A 10 12.40 -0.40 1.99
CA LYS A 10 13.71 -0.95 2.39
C LYS A 10 13.96 -0.70 3.88
N ILE A 11 13.81 0.53 4.35
CA ILE A 11 14.00 0.89 5.77
C ILE A 11 13.00 0.11 6.65
N ALA A 12 11.73 0.04 6.25
CA ALA A 12 10.68 -0.64 6.99
C ALA A 12 10.99 -2.14 7.19
N PHE A 13 11.50 -2.82 6.16
CA PHE A 13 11.84 -4.24 6.26
C PHE A 13 13.21 -4.49 6.90
N SER A 14 14.24 -3.69 6.59
CA SER A 14 15.61 -3.96 7.04
C SER A 14 15.96 -3.35 8.40
N GLU A 15 15.60 -2.08 8.62
CA GLU A 15 16.01 -1.35 9.84
C GLU A 15 14.93 -1.45 10.93
N VAL A 16 13.66 -1.33 10.55
CA VAL A 16 12.54 -1.43 11.49
C VAL A 16 12.16 -2.89 11.76
N GLY A 17 12.47 -3.81 10.83
CA GLY A 17 12.18 -5.24 10.97
C GLY A 17 10.70 -5.59 10.86
N LEU A 18 9.91 -4.80 10.11
CA LEU A 18 8.52 -5.15 9.85
C LEU A 18 8.45 -6.41 9.00
N HIS A 19 7.45 -7.27 9.25
CA HIS A 19 7.17 -8.39 8.37
C HIS A 19 6.26 -7.98 7.18
N ARG A 20 5.48 -6.91 7.35
CA ARG A 20 4.40 -6.55 6.43
C ARG A 20 4.19 -5.03 6.38
N VAL A 21 3.91 -4.53 5.17
CA VAL A 21 3.47 -3.16 4.92
C VAL A 21 2.14 -3.18 4.17
N GLU A 22 1.18 -2.38 4.63
CA GLU A 22 -0.14 -2.25 4.01
C GLU A 22 -0.33 -0.89 3.35
N ALA A 23 -1.12 -0.89 2.27
CA ALA A 23 -1.58 0.31 1.60
C ALA A 23 -3.09 0.23 1.35
N ASN A 24 -3.84 1.13 1.99
CA ASN A 24 -5.28 1.29 1.77
C ASN A 24 -5.49 2.46 0.80
N ILE A 25 -6.08 2.20 -0.36
CA ILE A 25 -6.15 3.17 -1.47
C ILE A 25 -7.58 3.30 -1.98
N GLN A 26 -8.09 4.53 -2.13
CA GLN A 26 -9.39 4.73 -2.77
C GLN A 26 -9.37 4.18 -4.21
N PRO A 27 -10.39 3.43 -4.66
CA PRO A 27 -10.41 2.78 -5.98
C PRO A 27 -10.21 3.75 -7.17
N ASN A 28 -10.64 5.00 -7.02
CA ASN A 28 -10.49 6.03 -8.04
C ASN A 28 -9.07 6.63 -8.11
N ASN A 29 -8.20 6.34 -7.14
CA ASN A 29 -6.82 6.82 -7.13
C ASN A 29 -5.92 5.92 -7.99
N VAL A 30 -6.15 5.98 -9.31
CA VAL A 30 -5.45 5.19 -10.32
C VAL A 30 -3.93 5.37 -10.26
N LYS A 31 -3.45 6.57 -9.87
CA LYS A 31 -2.02 6.85 -9.74
C LYS A 31 -1.38 6.03 -8.63
N SER A 32 -1.99 5.99 -7.45
CA SER A 32 -1.50 5.19 -6.32
C SER A 32 -1.61 3.69 -6.60
N ILE A 33 -2.72 3.23 -7.21
CA ILE A 33 -2.89 1.82 -7.61
C ILE A 33 -1.79 1.39 -8.60
N LYS A 34 -1.46 2.22 -9.60
CA LYS A 34 -0.34 1.92 -10.52
C LYS A 34 1.01 1.88 -9.83
N LEU A 35 1.22 2.74 -8.83
CA LEU A 35 2.45 2.79 -8.04
C LEU A 35 2.65 1.50 -7.23
N ILE A 36 1.67 1.12 -6.41
CA ILE A 36 1.80 -0.05 -5.53
C ILE A 36 1.87 -1.38 -6.32
N LYS A 37 1.19 -1.49 -7.48
CA LYS A 37 1.34 -2.65 -8.38
C LYS A 37 2.77 -2.80 -8.90
N ARG A 38 3.44 -1.70 -9.24
CA ARG A 38 4.85 -1.70 -9.65
C ARG A 38 5.81 -2.00 -8.50
N LEU A 39 5.37 -1.81 -7.26
CA LEU A 39 6.11 -2.21 -6.05
C LEU A 39 5.68 -3.60 -5.55
N HIS A 40 4.99 -4.38 -6.39
CA HIS A 40 4.61 -5.76 -6.15
C HIS A 40 3.70 -5.98 -4.93
N PHE A 41 2.97 -4.95 -4.49
CA PHE A 41 1.90 -5.15 -3.52
C PHE A 41 0.82 -6.06 -4.10
N ARG A 42 0.35 -7.00 -3.29
CA ARG A 42 -0.74 -7.92 -3.60
C ARG A 42 -2.07 -7.29 -3.20
N TYR A 43 -3.09 -7.48 -4.03
CA TYR A 43 -4.46 -7.09 -3.70
C TYR A 43 -5.06 -8.12 -2.74
N GLU A 44 -5.64 -7.66 -1.64
CA GLU A 44 -6.24 -8.55 -0.62
C GLU A 44 -7.72 -8.27 -0.38
N GLY A 45 -8.27 -7.22 -0.98
CA GLY A 45 -9.72 -7.04 -1.04
C GLY A 45 -10.16 -5.60 -0.97
N PHE A 46 -11.43 -5.43 -0.62
CA PHE A 46 -12.13 -4.15 -0.66
C PHE A 46 -12.85 -3.92 0.66
N SER A 47 -12.74 -2.70 1.18
CA SER A 47 -13.40 -2.24 2.39
C SER A 47 -14.38 -1.12 2.03
N PRO A 48 -15.70 -1.40 1.97
CA PRO A 48 -16.69 -0.36 1.76
C PRO A 48 -16.73 0.56 2.98
N ARG A 49 -16.86 1.88 2.75
CA ARG A 49 -16.96 2.91 3.79
C ARG A 49 -15.86 2.81 4.86
N TYR A 50 -14.61 2.67 4.42
CA TYR A 50 -13.45 2.42 5.29
C TYR A 50 -13.00 3.66 6.07
N LEU A 51 -12.86 4.80 5.41
CA LEU A 51 -12.30 6.02 6.01
C LEU A 51 -13.24 7.20 5.76
N TYR A 52 -13.51 8.01 6.78
CA TYR A 52 -14.29 9.24 6.63
C TYR A 52 -13.37 10.41 6.25
N VAL A 53 -13.51 10.91 5.02
CA VAL A 53 -12.67 11.97 4.45
C VAL A 53 -13.53 12.89 3.60
N ASP A 54 -13.30 14.20 3.69
CA ASP A 54 -14.05 15.23 2.94
C ASP A 54 -15.58 15.07 3.09
N GLY A 55 -16.02 14.89 4.34
CA GLY A 55 -17.44 14.83 4.69
C GLY A 55 -18.17 13.56 4.25
N GLN A 56 -17.46 12.51 3.82
CA GLN A 56 -18.10 11.27 3.42
C GLN A 56 -17.25 10.03 3.71
N TRP A 57 -17.93 8.90 3.88
CA TRP A 57 -17.27 7.61 3.96
C TRP A 57 -16.74 7.20 2.59
N ARG A 58 -15.47 6.83 2.53
CA ARG A 58 -14.76 6.46 1.31
C ARG A 58 -14.38 4.99 1.33
N ASP A 59 -14.64 4.33 0.23
CA ASP A 59 -14.22 2.96 0.00
C ASP A 59 -12.71 2.88 -0.24
N HIS A 60 -12.09 1.78 0.16
CA HIS A 60 -10.67 1.54 -0.05
C HIS A 60 -10.41 0.11 -0.50
N GLU A 61 -9.50 -0.03 -1.46
CA GLU A 61 -8.83 -1.28 -1.76
C GLU A 61 -7.71 -1.50 -0.74
N ARG A 62 -7.58 -2.74 -0.27
CA ARG A 62 -6.55 -3.18 0.66
C ARG A 62 -5.46 -3.92 -0.09
N TRP A 63 -4.23 -3.47 0.11
CA TRP A 63 -3.06 -4.00 -0.54
C TRP A 63 -1.96 -4.26 0.47
N ALA A 64 -1.11 -5.25 0.21
CA ALA A 64 0.00 -5.54 1.11
C ALA A 64 1.25 -6.07 0.42
N LEU A 65 2.38 -5.83 1.05
CA LEU A 65 3.68 -6.38 0.69
C LEU A 65 4.28 -7.05 1.93
N LEU A 66 4.71 -8.30 1.78
CA LEU A 66 5.43 -9.03 2.82
C LEU A 66 6.94 -8.86 2.63
N CYS A 67 7.71 -8.96 3.71
CA CYS A 67 9.17 -8.86 3.66
C CYS A 67 9.77 -9.85 2.65
N ASP A 68 9.23 -11.07 2.59
CA ASP A 68 9.68 -12.13 1.69
C ASP A 68 9.44 -11.81 0.20
N ASP A 69 8.53 -10.88 -0.10
CA ASP A 69 8.25 -10.37 -1.46
C ASP A 69 9.05 -9.09 -1.78
N GLY A 70 9.47 -8.36 -0.75
CA GLY A 70 10.11 -7.04 -0.84
C GLY A 70 11.63 -7.08 -0.69
N CYS A 71 12.20 -8.18 -0.20
CA CYS A 71 13.63 -8.41 -0.09
C CYS A 71 14.18 -9.09 -1.35
N SER A 72 14.29 -8.33 -2.44
CA SER A 72 15.19 -8.62 -3.57
C SER A 72 15.97 -7.37 -3.94
#